data_AF-A0A9P5VKZ8-F1
#
_entry.id   AF-A0A9P5VKZ8-F1
#
_cell.length_a   1.000
_cell.length_b   1.000
_cell.length_c   1.000
_cell.angle_alpha   90.00
_cell.angle_beta   90.00
_cell.angle_gamma   90.00
#
_symmetry.space_group_name_H-M   'P 1'
#
loop_
_entity.id
_entity.type
_entity.pdbx_description
1 polymer ?
#
loop_
_entity_poly.entity_id
_entity_poly.type
_entity_poly.pdbx_seq_one_letter_code
_entity_poly.pdbx_strand_id
1 'polypeptide(L)'
;MALYATVTGSNNLLSYDLSRSLHYLSTHSSMTLFSLKNVNTSSTQTVFNPDGHPVADIVDLTLRSSSIGGQNVHLQFYYDPYNWSFPPDLIIRGTSIKPSLTDIGLDNTWDYQDPSNLSKVLGKLSRMLQHGERQRVASFENERIQVEYSCLHEHEEMDCCLIPSSDGPTKVLFAVPFYIKYTVNGAPQSIKACAKIQFRVSTLMNEVMDALSTVEFLSSFEYPHLLKSIPPISLRESITEFLDRITKSVADPLEKIERSRHIKKDLMDELIKTFRK
;
A
#
# COMPACT_ATOMS: atom_id res chain seq x y z
N MET A 1 4.93 -24.61 27.79
CA MET A 1 4.33 -23.92 26.62
C MET A 1 5.46 -23.18 25.93
N ALA A 2 5.67 -23.40 24.63
CA ALA A 2 6.71 -22.68 23.90
C ALA A 2 6.30 -21.20 23.81
N LEU A 3 7.00 -20.35 24.58
CA LEU A 3 6.75 -18.91 24.74
C LEU A 3 7.34 -18.08 23.61
N TYR A 4 7.99 -18.71 22.62
CA TYR A 4 8.81 -18.01 21.65
C TYR A 4 8.64 -18.59 20.25
N ALA A 5 8.62 -17.69 19.26
CA ALA A 5 8.54 -18.04 17.85
C ALA A 5 9.79 -17.55 17.10
N THR A 6 10.21 -18.29 16.08
CA THR A 6 11.30 -17.91 15.19
C THR A 6 10.77 -17.12 13.99
N VAL A 7 11.49 -16.07 13.58
CA VAL A 7 11.25 -15.40 12.29
C VAL A 7 12.01 -16.16 11.21
N THR A 8 11.38 -16.41 10.07
CA THR A 8 12.03 -17.02 8.90
C THR A 8 13.27 -16.20 8.50
N GLY A 9 14.46 -16.79 8.69
CA GLY A 9 15.75 -16.14 8.37
C GLY A 9 16.43 -15.38 9.53
N SER A 10 15.89 -15.43 10.76
CA SER A 10 16.54 -14.87 11.96
C SER A 10 16.86 -15.97 12.97
N ASN A 11 18.03 -15.86 13.63
CA ASN A 11 18.42 -16.73 14.75
C ASN A 11 17.83 -16.26 16.10
N ASN A 12 17.10 -15.14 16.11
CA ASN A 12 16.54 -14.57 17.33
C ASN A 12 15.13 -15.10 17.60
N LEU A 13 14.85 -15.38 18.87
CA LEU A 13 13.53 -15.76 19.35
C LEU A 13 12.69 -14.51 19.63
N LEU A 14 11.43 -14.50 19.20
CA LEU A 14 10.47 -13.45 19.55
C LEU A 14 9.69 -13.85 20.80
N SER A 15 9.35 -12.90 21.66
CA SER A 15 8.36 -13.14 22.72
C SER A 15 7.01 -13.56 22.11
N TYR A 16 6.19 -14.27 22.89
CA TYR A 16 4.86 -14.73 22.48
C TYR A 16 3.98 -13.56 21.99
N ASP A 17 3.95 -12.45 22.73
CA ASP A 17 3.09 -11.31 22.43
C ASP A 17 3.57 -10.53 21.19
N LEU A 18 4.89 -10.38 21.01
CA LEU A 18 5.41 -9.81 19.77
C LEU A 18 5.12 -10.73 18.59
N SER A 19 5.32 -12.04 18.75
CA SER A 19 5.02 -13.02 17.70
C SER A 19 3.57 -12.94 17.26
N ARG A 20 2.62 -12.84 18.20
CA ARG A 20 1.19 -12.66 17.90
C ARG A 20 0.93 -11.36 17.16
N SER A 21 1.55 -10.26 17.59
CA SER A 21 1.39 -8.94 16.96
C SER A 21 1.94 -8.91 15.53
N LEU A 22 3.12 -9.48 15.30
CA LEU A 22 3.73 -9.58 13.96
C LEU A 22 2.99 -10.56 13.05
N HIS A 23 2.47 -11.67 13.61
CA HIS A 23 1.62 -12.59 12.85
C HIS A 23 0.30 -11.93 12.45
N TYR A 24 -0.31 -11.15 13.34
CA TYR A 24 -1.50 -10.37 13.01
C TYR A 24 -1.20 -9.38 11.88
N LEU A 25 -0.09 -8.66 11.96
CA LEU A 25 0.36 -7.75 10.92
C LEU A 25 0.59 -8.43 9.57
N SER A 26 1.21 -9.61 9.54
CA SER A 26 1.48 -10.31 8.28
C SER A 26 0.20 -10.83 7.61
N THR A 27 -0.72 -11.36 8.42
CA THR A 27 -2.00 -11.91 7.96
C THR A 27 -3.02 -10.84 7.55
N HIS A 28 -2.93 -9.63 8.10
CA HIS A 28 -3.86 -8.52 7.85
C HIS A 28 -3.20 -7.35 7.10
N SER A 29 -2.08 -7.61 6.41
CA SER A 29 -1.19 -6.63 5.74
C SER A 29 -1.81 -5.82 4.59
N SER A 30 -3.14 -5.84 4.39
CA SER A 30 -3.86 -4.97 3.46
C SER A 30 -3.91 -3.49 3.87
N MET A 31 -3.23 -3.12 4.95
CA MET A 31 -3.30 -1.76 5.50
C MET A 31 -2.33 -0.81 4.78
N THR A 32 -2.88 -0.05 3.83
CA THR A 32 -2.34 1.19 3.25
C THR A 32 -1.09 1.07 2.36
N LEU A 33 -0.81 2.11 1.57
CA LEU A 33 0.31 2.19 0.62
C LEU A 33 1.70 2.09 1.27
N PHE A 34 1.77 2.02 2.60
CA PHE A 34 2.93 1.62 3.40
C PHE A 34 3.02 0.10 3.55
N SER A 35 3.48 -0.58 2.50
CA SER A 35 3.78 -2.01 2.59
C SER A 35 4.98 -2.24 3.51
N LEU A 36 4.84 -3.12 4.51
CA LEU A 36 5.94 -3.58 5.32
C LEU A 36 6.96 -4.32 4.44
N LYS A 37 8.12 -3.69 4.19
CA LYS A 37 9.10 -4.24 3.25
C LYS A 37 9.96 -5.32 3.89
N ASN A 38 10.46 -5.03 5.09
CA ASN A 38 11.37 -5.88 5.85
C ASN A 38 11.02 -5.79 7.33
N VAL A 39 11.15 -6.92 8.03
CA VAL A 39 11.13 -7.02 9.48
C VAL A 39 12.46 -7.61 9.89
N ASN A 40 13.35 -6.79 10.46
CA ASN A 40 14.57 -7.31 11.07
C ASN A 40 14.41 -7.30 12.58
N THR A 41 14.94 -8.33 13.23
CA THR A 41 14.88 -8.47 14.68
C THR A 41 16.29 -8.58 15.21
N SER A 42 16.63 -7.77 16.21
CA SER A 42 17.92 -7.82 16.89
C SER A 42 17.70 -7.84 18.41
N SER A 43 18.74 -8.22 19.14
CA SER A 43 18.75 -8.24 20.59
C SER A 43 19.88 -7.37 21.10
N THR A 44 19.60 -6.40 21.96
CA THR A 44 20.65 -5.69 22.74
C THR A 44 20.88 -6.31 24.12
N GLN A 45 20.06 -7.27 24.51
CA GLN A 45 20.15 -7.92 25.81
C GLN A 45 21.14 -9.09 25.79
N THR A 46 21.94 -9.17 26.85
CA THR A 46 22.81 -10.32 27.15
C THR A 46 22.06 -11.47 27.82
N VAL A 47 20.74 -11.32 28.00
CA VAL A 47 19.90 -12.27 28.72
C VAL A 47 19.27 -13.24 27.72
N PHE A 48 19.49 -14.51 28.00
CA PHE A 48 19.05 -15.61 27.16
C PHE A 48 17.75 -16.19 27.71
N ASN A 49 16.95 -16.77 26.83
CA ASN A 49 15.90 -17.69 27.22
C ASN A 49 16.44 -18.86 28.06
N PRO A 50 15.57 -19.64 28.72
CA PRO A 50 15.98 -20.84 29.45
C PRO A 50 16.78 -21.85 28.60
N ASP A 51 16.65 -21.77 27.27
CA ASP A 51 17.36 -22.58 26.27
C ASP A 51 18.67 -21.93 25.76
N GLY A 52 19.05 -20.76 26.28
CA GLY A 52 20.30 -20.09 25.92
C GLY A 52 20.24 -19.23 24.65
N HIS A 53 19.06 -18.99 24.07
CA HIS A 53 18.91 -18.14 22.88
C HIS A 53 18.49 -16.70 23.22
N PRO A 54 19.04 -15.68 22.54
CA PRO A 54 18.66 -14.28 22.78
C PRO A 54 17.23 -14.03 22.33
N VAL A 55 16.48 -13.30 23.15
CA VAL A 55 15.15 -12.79 22.78
C VAL A 55 15.34 -11.46 22.09
N ALA A 56 14.72 -11.29 20.92
CA ALA A 56 14.73 -10.01 20.23
C ALA A 56 14.04 -8.96 21.11
N ASP A 57 14.61 -7.77 21.24
CA ASP A 57 14.04 -6.60 21.92
C ASP A 57 13.89 -5.41 20.96
N ILE A 58 14.44 -5.55 19.74
CA ILE A 58 14.41 -4.56 18.68
C ILE A 58 13.71 -5.13 17.46
N VAL A 59 12.77 -4.35 16.91
CA VAL A 59 12.10 -4.63 15.65
C VAL A 59 12.31 -3.46 14.71
N ASP A 60 13.04 -3.68 13.62
CA ASP A 60 13.19 -2.71 12.55
C ASP A 60 12.15 -2.99 11.45
N LEU A 61 11.26 -2.03 11.23
CA LEU A 61 10.30 -2.04 10.14
C LEU A 61 10.69 -0.97 9.12
N THR A 62 10.64 -1.32 7.85
CA THR A 62 10.74 -0.33 6.77
C THR A 62 9.37 -0.15 6.14
N LEU A 63 8.78 1.03 6.35
CA LEU A 63 7.57 1.47 5.67
C LEU A 63 7.96 2.21 4.39
N ARG A 64 7.22 1.98 3.29
CA ARG A 64 7.48 2.64 2.01
C ARG A 64 6.25 3.42 1.57
N SER A 65 6.35 4.73 1.38
CA SER A 65 5.19 5.59 1.03
C SER A 65 4.50 5.21 -0.29
N SER A 66 5.20 4.57 -1.22
CA SER A 66 4.63 3.88 -2.38
C SER A 66 5.71 3.02 -3.05
N SER A 67 5.33 2.03 -3.86
CA SER A 67 6.29 1.20 -4.60
C SER A 67 7.15 1.97 -5.64
N ILE A 68 6.93 3.27 -5.82
CA ILE A 68 7.58 4.10 -6.86
C ILE A 68 8.40 5.25 -6.23
N GLY A 69 8.06 5.70 -5.03
CA GLY A 69 8.84 6.70 -4.28
C GLY A 69 9.92 6.04 -3.43
N GLY A 70 11.18 6.42 -3.63
CA GLY A 70 12.32 5.90 -2.86
C GLY A 70 12.41 6.36 -1.40
N GLN A 71 11.40 7.06 -0.87
CA GLN A 71 11.37 7.44 0.54
C GLN A 71 10.89 6.25 1.39
N ASN A 72 11.84 5.70 2.12
CA ASN A 72 11.60 4.72 3.16
C ASN A 72 11.49 5.45 4.49
N VAL A 73 10.39 5.25 5.20
CA VAL A 73 10.27 5.60 6.60
C VAL A 73 10.76 4.40 7.40
N HIS A 74 11.87 4.58 8.10
CA HIS A 74 12.44 3.54 8.95
C HIS A 74 11.85 3.70 10.34
N LEU A 75 11.20 2.65 10.81
CA LEU A 75 10.67 2.54 12.15
C LEU A 75 11.51 1.53 12.91
N GLN A 76 11.94 1.91 14.10
CA GLN A 76 12.65 1.02 15.00
C GLN A 76 11.90 1.02 16.33
N PHE A 77 11.39 -0.15 16.69
CA PHE A 77 10.70 -0.39 17.95
C PHE A 77 11.68 -1.01 18.93
N TYR A 78 11.72 -0.48 20.14
CA TYR A 78 12.37 -1.09 21.29
C TYR A 78 11.28 -1.50 22.27
N TYR A 79 11.29 -2.74 22.72
CA TYR A 79 10.30 -3.22 23.68
C TYR A 79 10.98 -4.08 24.74
N ASP A 80 10.34 -4.18 25.90
CA ASP A 80 10.76 -5.12 26.93
C ASP A 80 10.20 -6.52 26.60
N PRO A 81 11.04 -7.51 26.21
CA PRO A 81 10.57 -8.84 25.86
C PRO A 81 9.95 -9.61 27.02
N TYR A 82 10.18 -9.18 28.27
CA TYR A 82 9.64 -9.79 29.48
C TYR A 82 8.44 -9.03 30.04
N ASN A 83 8.18 -7.83 29.54
CA ASN A 83 7.09 -7.00 30.02
C ASN A 83 6.41 -6.18 28.91
N TRP A 84 5.50 -6.83 28.19
CA TRP A 84 4.67 -6.22 27.14
C TRP A 84 3.64 -5.20 27.66
N SER A 85 3.47 -5.06 28.99
CA SER A 85 2.57 -4.06 29.56
C SER A 85 3.04 -2.63 29.32
N PHE A 86 4.32 -2.43 29.07
CA PHE A 86 4.86 -1.15 28.62
C PHE A 86 4.78 -1.03 27.10
N PRO A 87 4.35 0.14 26.58
CA PRO A 87 4.40 0.40 25.14
C PRO A 87 5.86 0.39 24.64
N PRO A 88 6.09 -0.01 23.38
CA PRO A 88 7.42 0.07 22.79
C PRO A 88 7.85 1.53 22.62
N ASP A 89 9.15 1.80 22.78
CA ASP A 89 9.75 3.05 22.31
C ASP A 89 9.88 3.01 20.79
N LEU A 90 9.52 4.11 20.13
CA LEU A 90 9.52 4.22 18.68
C LEU A 90 10.49 5.29 18.20
N ILE A 91 11.49 4.88 17.43
CA ILE A 91 12.35 5.78 16.66
C ILE A 91 11.85 5.81 15.22
N ILE A 92 11.50 7.01 14.75
CA ILE A 92 11.04 7.25 13.38
C ILE A 92 12.12 8.04 12.64
N ARG A 93 12.58 7.51 11.50
CA ARG A 93 13.57 8.17 10.63
C ARG A 93 13.05 8.26 9.20
N GLY A 94 13.51 9.28 8.47
CA GLY A 94 13.13 9.46 7.07
C GLY A 94 11.78 10.15 6.86
N THR A 95 11.27 10.85 7.87
CA THR A 95 10.08 11.71 7.78
C THR A 95 10.30 13.02 8.55
N SER A 96 9.62 14.08 8.13
CA SER A 96 9.56 15.36 8.85
C SER A 96 8.46 15.39 9.92
N ILE A 97 7.57 14.40 9.94
CA ILE A 97 6.45 14.33 10.89
C ILE A 97 6.98 13.92 12.26
N LYS A 98 6.52 14.63 13.30
CA LYS A 98 6.83 14.36 14.70
C LYS A 98 5.52 14.04 15.45
N PRO A 99 5.04 12.79 15.39
CA PRO A 99 3.82 12.40 16.11
C PRO A 99 4.05 12.47 17.63
N SER A 100 3.04 12.87 18.39
CA SER A 100 3.08 12.69 19.85
C SER A 100 2.77 11.23 20.21
N LEU A 101 3.20 10.78 21.39
CA LEU A 101 2.91 9.42 21.89
C LEU A 101 1.41 9.13 21.95
N THR A 102 0.62 10.14 22.33
CA THR A 102 -0.85 10.06 22.38
C THR A 102 -1.47 9.89 21.00
N ASP A 103 -0.96 10.60 19.98
CA ASP A 103 -1.48 10.50 18.61
C ASP A 103 -1.37 9.07 18.07
N ILE A 104 -0.27 8.39 18.37
CA ILE A 104 -0.01 7.03 17.89
C ILE A 104 -0.48 5.94 18.85
N GLY A 105 -0.89 6.28 20.08
CA GLY A 105 -1.41 5.33 21.06
C GLY A 105 -0.32 4.54 21.79
N LEU A 106 0.83 5.17 22.03
CA LEU A 106 1.94 4.65 22.84
C LEU A 106 2.00 5.27 24.24
N ASP A 107 0.88 5.83 24.70
CA ASP A 107 0.73 6.41 26.04
C ASP A 107 -0.13 5.49 26.93
N ASN A 108 -0.94 6.07 27.82
CA ASN A 108 -1.87 5.35 28.69
C ASN A 108 -2.98 4.59 27.93
N THR A 109 -3.07 4.73 26.61
CA THR A 109 -3.99 3.99 25.74
C THR A 109 -3.44 2.67 25.22
N TRP A 110 -2.20 2.31 25.58
CA TRP A 110 -1.60 1.03 25.23
C TRP A 110 -2.31 -0.15 25.92
N ASP A 111 -3.06 -0.92 25.15
CA ASP A 111 -3.62 -2.21 25.57
C ASP A 111 -2.69 -3.35 25.17
N TYR A 112 -1.97 -3.90 26.14
CA TYR A 112 -1.05 -5.01 25.95
C TYR A 112 -1.76 -6.37 25.76
N GLN A 113 -3.05 -6.47 26.08
CA GLN A 113 -3.83 -7.70 25.92
C GLN A 113 -4.34 -7.85 24.48
N ASP A 114 -4.43 -6.75 23.74
CA ASP A 114 -4.88 -6.72 22.35
C ASP A 114 -3.71 -6.95 21.37
N PRO A 115 -3.65 -8.11 20.67
CA PRO A 115 -2.60 -8.40 19.70
C PRO A 115 -2.65 -7.50 18.45
N SER A 116 -3.75 -6.76 18.23
CA SER A 116 -3.86 -5.80 17.13
C SER A 116 -3.29 -4.43 17.48
N ASN A 117 -2.86 -4.18 18.71
CA ASN A 117 -2.51 -2.85 19.18
C ASN A 117 -1.32 -2.26 18.41
N LEU A 118 -0.27 -3.04 18.16
CA LEU A 118 0.84 -2.63 17.29
C LEU A 118 0.39 -2.29 15.86
N SER A 119 -0.60 -3.03 15.32
CA SER A 119 -1.19 -2.73 14.02
C SER A 119 -1.99 -1.43 14.04
N LYS A 120 -2.71 -1.12 15.12
CA LYS A 120 -3.40 0.16 15.30
C LYS A 120 -2.41 1.32 15.37
N VAL A 121 -1.31 1.19 16.12
CA VAL A 121 -0.22 2.19 16.18
C VAL A 121 0.34 2.46 14.78
N LEU A 122 0.71 1.40 14.06
CA LEU A 122 1.23 1.51 12.69
C LEU A 122 0.20 2.12 11.72
N GLY A 123 -1.08 1.78 11.86
CA GLY A 123 -2.16 2.35 11.05
C GLY A 123 -2.44 3.83 11.35
N LYS A 124 -2.32 4.26 12.60
CA LYS A 124 -2.38 5.69 12.96
C LYS A 124 -1.19 6.45 12.39
N LEU A 125 0.03 5.93 12.56
CA LEU A 125 1.24 6.53 12.01
C LEU A 125 1.19 6.62 10.48
N SER A 126 0.75 5.56 9.81
CA SER A 126 0.53 5.55 8.35
C SER A 126 -0.41 6.68 7.93
N ARG A 127 -1.58 6.81 8.57
CA ARG A 127 -2.53 7.89 8.29
C ARG A 127 -1.95 9.28 8.53
N MET A 128 -1.17 9.47 9.59
CA MET A 128 -0.48 10.74 9.83
C MET A 128 0.53 11.06 8.74
N LEU A 129 1.31 10.06 8.30
CA LEU A 129 2.24 10.18 7.16
C LEU A 129 1.51 10.53 5.87
N GLN A 130 0.41 9.82 5.55
CA GLN A 130 -0.43 10.13 4.39
C GLN A 130 -0.97 11.56 4.46
N HIS A 131 -1.49 11.96 5.61
CA HIS A 131 -2.05 13.30 5.80
C HIS A 131 -1.00 14.40 5.62
N GLY A 132 0.18 14.23 6.24
CA GLY A 132 1.28 15.18 6.08
C GLY A 132 1.77 15.28 4.63
N GLU A 133 1.88 14.17 3.91
CA GLU A 133 2.24 14.19 2.49
C GLU A 133 1.15 14.81 1.61
N ARG A 134 -0.12 14.52 1.88
CA ARG A 134 -1.26 15.17 1.20
C ARG A 134 -1.23 16.69 1.40
N GLN A 135 -0.96 17.16 2.61
CA GLN A 135 -0.82 18.60 2.88
C GLN A 135 0.36 19.21 2.11
N ARG A 136 1.52 18.52 2.07
CA ARG A 136 2.68 18.98 1.32
C ARG A 136 2.38 19.10 -0.18
N VAL A 137 1.71 18.12 -0.76
CA VAL A 137 1.25 18.15 -2.16
C VAL A 137 0.21 19.26 -2.37
N ALA A 138 -0.76 19.40 -1.47
CA ALA A 138 -1.77 20.47 -1.52
C ALA A 138 -1.16 21.87 -1.42
N SER A 139 -0.01 22.03 -0.75
CA SER A 139 0.74 23.30 -0.68
C SER A 139 1.78 23.48 -1.78
N PHE A 140 1.97 22.48 -2.65
CA PHE A 140 3.02 22.53 -3.66
C PHE A 140 2.63 23.49 -4.79
N GLU A 141 3.41 24.56 -4.97
CA GLU A 141 3.12 25.64 -5.89
C GLU A 141 3.32 25.24 -7.37
N ASN A 142 2.56 24.27 -7.88
CA ASN A 142 2.54 23.91 -9.29
C ASN A 142 1.09 23.76 -9.78
N GLU A 143 0.67 24.58 -10.74
CA GLU A 143 -0.71 24.64 -11.22
C GLU A 143 -1.24 23.26 -11.65
N ARG A 144 -0.45 22.50 -12.42
CA ARG A 144 -0.88 21.18 -12.88
C ARG A 144 -1.10 20.21 -11.72
N ILE A 145 -0.18 20.15 -10.78
CA ILE A 145 -0.30 19.29 -9.60
C ILE A 145 -1.49 19.68 -8.73
N GLN A 146 -1.75 20.98 -8.57
CA GLN A 146 -2.89 21.50 -7.82
C GLN A 146 -4.23 21.10 -8.45
N VAL A 147 -4.34 21.17 -9.78
CA VAL A 147 -5.53 20.71 -10.49
C VAL A 147 -5.76 19.21 -10.28
N GLU A 148 -4.73 18.39 -10.47
CA GLU A 148 -4.84 16.93 -10.26
C GLU A 148 -5.21 16.58 -8.82
N TYR A 149 -4.56 17.21 -7.84
CA TYR A 149 -4.87 17.01 -6.43
C TYR A 149 -6.31 17.43 -6.11
N SER A 150 -6.77 18.57 -6.61
CA SER A 150 -8.13 19.06 -6.40
C SER A 150 -9.19 18.10 -6.93
N CYS A 151 -8.93 17.47 -8.08
CA CYS A 151 -9.83 16.44 -8.62
C CYS A 151 -9.84 15.13 -7.81
N LEU A 152 -8.78 14.86 -7.05
CA LEU A 152 -8.57 13.56 -6.40
C LEU A 152 -8.68 13.58 -4.87
N HIS A 153 -8.60 14.74 -4.22
CA HIS A 153 -8.42 14.85 -2.77
C HIS A 153 -9.57 14.26 -1.94
N GLU A 154 -10.79 14.20 -2.51
CA GLU A 154 -11.96 13.59 -1.87
C GLU A 154 -11.91 12.05 -1.89
N HIS A 155 -11.05 11.44 -2.73
CA HIS A 155 -10.86 10.00 -2.70
C HIS A 155 -10.08 9.60 -1.44
N GLU A 156 -10.79 9.08 -0.44
CA GLU A 156 -10.23 8.69 0.86
C GLU A 156 -9.03 7.75 0.72
N GLU A 157 -9.08 6.80 -0.22
CA GLU A 157 -8.02 5.82 -0.46
C GLU A 157 -6.87 6.32 -1.37
N MET A 158 -6.97 7.52 -1.95
CA MET A 158 -5.90 8.08 -2.79
C MET A 158 -4.75 8.56 -1.92
N ASP A 159 -3.52 8.14 -2.21
CA ASP A 159 -2.35 8.76 -1.58
C ASP A 159 -1.50 9.52 -2.58
N CYS A 160 -0.74 10.47 -2.06
CA CYS A 160 0.24 11.19 -2.82
C CYS A 160 1.45 11.51 -1.94
N CYS A 161 2.59 11.79 -2.56
CA CYS A 161 3.78 12.25 -1.86
C CYS A 161 4.64 13.19 -2.70
N LEU A 162 5.36 14.06 -1.99
CA LEU A 162 6.25 15.06 -2.56
C LEU A 162 7.70 14.72 -2.21
N ILE A 163 8.48 14.31 -3.22
CA ILE A 163 9.90 14.01 -3.08
C ILE A 163 10.71 15.18 -3.64
N PRO A 164 11.16 16.11 -2.78
CA PRO A 164 12.02 17.20 -3.19
C PRO A 164 13.37 16.64 -3.63
N SER A 165 14.00 17.28 -4.61
CA SER A 165 15.36 16.97 -5.04
C SER A 165 16.22 18.22 -4.86
N SER A 166 17.39 18.06 -4.22
CA SER A 166 18.40 19.12 -4.07
C SER A 166 19.04 19.50 -5.41
N ASP A 167 19.24 18.50 -6.28
CA ASP A 167 20.06 18.61 -7.48
C ASP A 167 19.29 18.27 -8.76
N GLY A 168 17.95 18.30 -8.72
CA GLY A 168 17.13 17.83 -9.83
C GLY A 168 15.64 18.18 -9.71
N PRO A 169 14.81 17.63 -10.60
CA PRO A 169 13.37 17.88 -10.56
C PRO A 169 12.74 17.27 -9.32
N THR A 170 11.80 18.01 -8.75
CA THR A 170 10.92 17.52 -7.69
C THR A 170 9.99 16.46 -8.28
N LYS A 171 9.78 15.37 -7.55
CA LYS A 171 8.87 14.30 -7.98
C LYS A 171 7.60 14.38 -7.15
N VAL A 172 6.46 14.39 -7.82
CA VAL A 172 5.14 14.25 -7.20
C VAL A 172 4.57 12.91 -7.61
N LEU A 173 4.19 12.08 -6.63
CA LEU A 173 3.60 10.79 -6.88
C LEU A 173 2.14 10.79 -6.45
N PHE A 174 1.29 10.18 -7.26
CA PHE A 174 -0.10 9.85 -6.95
C PHE A 174 -0.27 8.34 -7.04
N ALA A 175 -0.99 7.78 -6.10
CA ALA A 175 -1.44 6.39 -6.10
C ALA A 175 -2.95 6.39 -5.88
N VAL A 176 -3.68 6.11 -6.96
CA VAL A 176 -5.14 6.28 -7.00
C VAL A 176 -5.79 4.91 -7.19
N PRO A 177 -6.43 4.37 -6.14
CA PRO A 177 -7.26 3.19 -6.26
C PRO A 177 -8.51 3.47 -7.09
N PHE A 178 -8.89 2.53 -7.94
CA PHE A 178 -10.10 2.63 -8.76
C PHE A 178 -10.68 1.24 -9.03
N TYR A 179 -11.96 1.24 -9.45
CA TYR A 179 -12.72 0.01 -9.68
C TYR A 179 -13.09 -0.13 -11.15
N ILE A 180 -12.72 -1.27 -11.73
CA ILE A 180 -13.12 -1.64 -13.09
C ILE A 180 -14.34 -2.53 -12.98
N LYS A 181 -15.49 -2.01 -13.39
CA LYS A 181 -16.77 -2.74 -13.40
C LYS A 181 -16.95 -3.44 -14.75
N TYR A 182 -17.36 -4.71 -14.71
CA TYR A 182 -17.64 -5.52 -15.89
C TYR A 182 -18.69 -6.58 -15.55
N THR A 183 -19.14 -7.35 -16.54
CA THR A 183 -20.16 -8.39 -16.34
C THR A 183 -19.63 -9.75 -16.74
N VAL A 184 -19.93 -10.77 -15.94
CA VAL A 184 -19.64 -12.20 -16.24
C VAL A 184 -20.90 -13.01 -15.96
N ASN A 185 -21.37 -13.78 -16.93
CA ASN A 185 -22.61 -14.55 -16.88
C ASN A 185 -23.83 -13.73 -16.42
N GLY A 186 -23.90 -12.46 -16.83
CA GLY A 186 -24.96 -11.53 -16.41
C GLY A 186 -24.83 -10.99 -14.98
N ALA A 187 -23.81 -11.41 -14.22
CA ALA A 187 -23.54 -10.90 -12.88
C ALA A 187 -22.50 -9.77 -12.91
N PRO A 188 -22.73 -8.66 -12.17
CA PRO A 188 -21.77 -7.58 -12.07
C PRO A 188 -20.54 -8.04 -11.30
N GLN A 189 -19.37 -7.72 -11.83
CA GLN A 189 -18.07 -7.98 -11.25
C GLN A 189 -17.30 -6.67 -11.13
N SER A 190 -16.39 -6.60 -10.16
CA SER A 190 -15.53 -5.44 -9.95
C SER A 190 -14.11 -5.87 -9.63
N ILE A 191 -13.15 -5.31 -10.34
CA ILE A 191 -11.72 -5.49 -10.03
C ILE A 191 -11.23 -4.20 -9.38
N LYS A 192 -10.52 -4.34 -8.25
CA LYS A 192 -9.84 -3.21 -7.63
C LYS A 192 -8.43 -3.10 -8.21
N ALA A 193 -8.08 -1.93 -8.73
CA ALA A 193 -6.77 -1.62 -9.28
C ALA A 193 -6.23 -0.34 -8.65
N CYS A 194 -4.92 -0.10 -8.80
CA CYS A 194 -4.28 1.12 -8.38
C CYS A 194 -3.43 1.67 -9.53
N ALA A 195 -3.71 2.92 -9.93
CA ALA A 195 -2.86 3.65 -10.87
C ALA A 195 -1.85 4.46 -10.08
N LYS A 196 -0.57 4.27 -10.41
CA LYS A 196 0.53 5.00 -9.80
C LYS A 196 1.13 5.93 -10.84
N ILE A 197 1.03 7.22 -10.60
CA ILE A 197 1.49 8.28 -11.50
C ILE A 197 2.61 9.05 -10.82
N GLN A 198 3.70 9.32 -11.52
CA GLN A 198 4.79 10.17 -11.07
C GLN A 198 4.97 11.32 -12.06
N PHE A 199 4.83 12.55 -11.59
CA PHE A 199 5.21 13.74 -12.32
C PHE A 199 6.60 14.21 -11.90
N ARG A 200 7.45 14.56 -12.87
CA ARG A 200 8.72 15.25 -12.60
C ARG A 200 8.55 16.73 -12.91
N VAL A 201 8.66 17.55 -11.88
CA VAL A 201 8.46 19.00 -11.94
C VAL A 201 9.81 19.69 -11.91
N SER A 202 10.08 20.53 -12.92
CA SER A 202 11.26 21.38 -12.96
C SER A 202 11.20 22.40 -11.83
N THR A 203 12.24 22.45 -11.01
CA THR A 203 12.36 23.47 -9.96
C THR A 203 12.61 24.87 -10.52
N LEU A 204 13.19 24.97 -11.72
CA LEU A 204 13.52 26.25 -12.36
C LEU A 204 12.34 26.86 -13.12
N MET A 205 11.60 26.03 -13.86
CA MET A 205 10.49 26.50 -14.71
C MET A 205 9.14 26.32 -14.03
N ASN A 206 9.08 25.57 -12.93
CA ASN A 206 7.83 25.16 -12.29
C ASN A 206 6.84 24.51 -13.26
N GLU A 207 7.37 23.68 -14.16
CA GLU A 207 6.59 22.96 -15.18
C GLU A 207 6.81 21.46 -15.04
N VAL A 208 5.78 20.68 -15.38
CA VAL A 208 5.88 19.22 -15.48
C VAL A 208 6.70 18.87 -16.72
N MET A 209 7.87 18.27 -16.53
CA MET A 209 8.78 17.87 -17.60
C MET A 209 8.44 16.50 -18.18
N ASP A 210 8.06 15.55 -17.32
CA ASP A 210 7.62 14.22 -17.72
C ASP A 210 6.57 13.66 -16.75
N ALA A 211 5.86 12.64 -17.22
CA ALA A 211 4.95 11.84 -16.42
C ALA A 211 5.24 10.36 -16.68
N LEU A 212 5.33 9.57 -15.62
CA LEU A 212 5.44 8.12 -15.66
C LEU A 212 4.22 7.51 -14.99
N SER A 213 3.72 6.40 -15.52
CA SER A 213 2.58 5.70 -14.91
C SER A 213 2.76 4.21 -14.94
N THR A 214 2.28 3.54 -13.89
CA THR A 214 2.07 2.10 -13.85
C THR A 214 0.70 1.78 -13.27
N VAL A 215 0.16 0.61 -13.60
CA VAL A 215 -1.11 0.13 -13.06
C VAL A 215 -0.89 -1.27 -12.52
N GLU A 216 -1.44 -1.54 -11.35
CA GLU A 216 -1.43 -2.88 -10.75
C GLU A 216 -2.82 -3.27 -10.26
N PHE A 217 -3.12 -4.56 -10.33
CA PHE A 217 -4.32 -5.11 -9.71
C PHE A 217 -4.07 -5.35 -8.23
N LEU A 218 -4.99 -4.90 -7.38
CA LEU A 218 -4.95 -5.14 -5.94
C LEU A 218 -5.62 -6.47 -5.56
N SER A 219 -6.38 -7.05 -6.48
CA SER A 219 -7.01 -8.37 -6.37
C SER A 219 -6.44 -9.35 -7.40
N SER A 220 -6.46 -10.65 -7.10
CA SER A 220 -6.15 -11.68 -8.09
C SER A 220 -7.07 -11.54 -9.30
N PHE A 221 -6.49 -11.44 -10.49
CA PHE A 221 -7.24 -11.25 -11.73
C PHE A 221 -6.73 -12.18 -12.83
N GLU A 222 -7.66 -12.80 -13.56
CA GLU A 222 -7.39 -13.85 -14.55
C GLU A 222 -6.70 -13.32 -15.82
N TYR A 223 -6.80 -12.02 -16.10
CA TYR A 223 -6.30 -11.40 -17.32
C TYR A 223 -5.27 -10.28 -17.06
N PRO A 224 -4.15 -10.55 -16.35
CA PRO A 224 -3.17 -9.52 -15.99
C PRO A 224 -2.49 -8.86 -17.20
N HIS A 225 -2.51 -9.52 -18.36
CA HIS A 225 -1.95 -9.00 -19.60
C HIS A 225 -2.72 -7.81 -20.18
N LEU A 226 -3.99 -7.60 -19.81
CA LEU A 226 -4.79 -6.46 -20.29
C LEU A 226 -4.20 -5.10 -19.85
N LEU A 227 -3.45 -5.07 -18.75
CA LEU A 227 -2.75 -3.85 -18.32
C LEU A 227 -1.49 -3.58 -19.14
N LYS A 228 -0.85 -4.61 -19.71
CA LYS A 228 0.41 -4.44 -20.46
C LYS A 228 0.22 -3.70 -21.77
N SER A 229 -0.99 -3.71 -22.32
CA SER A 229 -1.35 -2.99 -23.55
C SER A 229 -1.71 -1.52 -23.32
N ILE A 230 -1.77 -1.05 -22.07
CA ILE A 230 -2.19 0.31 -21.78
C ILE A 230 -0.98 1.25 -21.92
N PRO A 231 -1.03 2.24 -22.83
CA PRO A 231 0.06 3.20 -22.96
C PRO A 231 0.14 4.07 -21.70
N PRO A 232 1.33 4.55 -21.34
CA PRO A 232 1.52 5.40 -20.17
C PRO A 232 0.69 6.68 -20.28
N ILE A 233 0.47 7.35 -19.16
CA ILE A 233 -0.19 8.66 -19.10
C ILE A 233 0.58 9.67 -19.96
N SER A 234 -0.15 10.46 -20.75
CA SER A 234 0.47 11.54 -21.51
C SER A 234 0.63 12.79 -20.64
N LEU A 235 1.58 13.66 -20.98
CA LEU A 235 1.83 14.92 -20.27
C LEU A 235 0.61 15.86 -20.19
N ARG A 236 -0.32 15.75 -21.14
CA ARG A 236 -1.51 16.61 -21.22
C ARG A 236 -2.75 15.97 -20.61
N GLU A 237 -2.79 14.64 -20.55
CA GLU A 237 -3.91 13.84 -20.07
C GLU A 237 -4.02 13.93 -18.55
N SER A 238 -5.21 14.23 -18.02
CA SER A 238 -5.45 14.23 -16.57
C SER A 238 -5.39 12.83 -15.98
N ILE A 239 -5.14 12.71 -14.66
CA ILE A 239 -5.19 11.39 -14.01
C ILE A 239 -6.59 10.76 -14.18
N THR A 240 -7.64 11.56 -14.05
CA THR A 240 -9.03 11.09 -14.23
C THR A 240 -9.29 10.56 -15.63
N GLU A 241 -8.80 11.24 -16.68
CA GLU A 241 -8.91 10.75 -18.06
C GLU A 241 -8.12 9.46 -18.27
N PHE A 242 -6.93 9.37 -17.65
CA PHE A 242 -6.11 8.17 -17.68
C PHE A 242 -6.82 6.97 -17.05
N LEU A 243 -7.45 7.16 -15.88
CA LEU A 243 -8.23 6.13 -15.19
C LEU A 243 -9.43 5.65 -16.03
N ASP A 244 -10.13 6.57 -16.69
CA ASP A 244 -11.23 6.24 -17.60
C ASP A 244 -10.75 5.43 -18.80
N ARG A 245 -9.62 5.83 -19.39
CA ARG A 245 -8.99 5.09 -20.49
C ARG A 245 -8.59 3.69 -20.09
N ILE A 246 -7.97 3.52 -18.91
CA ILE A 246 -7.65 2.19 -18.36
C ILE A 246 -8.92 1.36 -18.19
N THR A 247 -9.94 1.94 -17.57
CA THR A 247 -11.20 1.25 -17.28
C THR A 247 -11.84 0.73 -18.55
N LYS A 248 -11.94 1.55 -19.60
CA LYS A 248 -12.46 1.13 -20.92
C LYS A 248 -11.58 0.07 -21.59
N SER A 249 -10.26 0.26 -21.55
CA SER A 249 -9.29 -0.66 -22.16
C SER A 249 -9.34 -2.07 -21.55
N VAL A 250 -9.74 -2.19 -20.28
CA VAL A 250 -9.91 -3.48 -19.60
C VAL A 250 -11.34 -4.00 -19.72
N ALA A 251 -12.36 -3.15 -19.56
CA ALA A 251 -13.76 -3.56 -19.60
C ALA A 251 -14.22 -4.01 -21.00
N ASP A 252 -13.85 -3.28 -22.05
CA ASP A 252 -14.34 -3.56 -23.42
C ASP A 252 -13.91 -4.96 -23.92
N PRO A 253 -12.66 -5.41 -23.75
CA PRO A 253 -12.28 -6.79 -24.10
C PRO A 253 -13.03 -7.84 -23.28
N LEU A 254 -13.27 -7.59 -21.98
CA LEU A 254 -13.99 -8.53 -21.12
C LEU A 254 -15.44 -8.67 -21.56
N GLU A 255 -16.10 -7.57 -21.90
CA GLU A 255 -17.46 -7.62 -22.45
C GLU A 255 -17.51 -8.38 -23.77
N LYS A 256 -16.51 -8.20 -24.66
CA LYS A 256 -16.44 -8.94 -25.93
C LYS A 256 -16.25 -10.44 -25.71
N ILE A 257 -15.39 -10.83 -24.75
CA ILE A 257 -15.20 -12.23 -24.36
C ILE A 257 -16.52 -12.81 -23.86
N GLU A 258 -17.23 -12.07 -23.01
CA GLU A 258 -18.47 -12.53 -22.39
C GLU A 258 -19.62 -12.67 -23.41
N ARG A 259 -19.77 -11.71 -24.32
CA ARG A 259 -20.72 -11.81 -25.45
C ARG A 259 -20.40 -13.01 -26.33
N SER A 260 -19.13 -13.25 -26.62
CA SER A 260 -18.69 -14.41 -27.41
C SER A 260 -18.99 -15.74 -26.73
N ARG A 261 -18.88 -15.80 -25.40
CA ARG A 261 -19.26 -16.98 -24.60
C ARG A 261 -20.76 -17.23 -24.64
N HIS A 262 -21.58 -16.18 -24.49
CA HIS A 262 -23.04 -16.30 -24.59
C HIS A 262 -23.46 -16.83 -25.96
N ILE A 263 -22.95 -16.23 -27.05
CA ILE A 263 -23.27 -16.67 -28.42
C ILE A 263 -22.89 -18.14 -28.63
N LYS A 264 -21.71 -18.57 -28.14
CA LYS A 264 -21.28 -19.97 -28.24
C LYS A 264 -22.18 -20.90 -27.43
N LYS A 265 -22.60 -20.49 -26.24
CA LYS A 265 -23.51 -21.25 -25.39
C LYS A 265 -24.87 -21.42 -26.06
N ASP A 266 -25.46 -20.33 -26.55
CA ASP A 266 -26.76 -20.36 -27.24
C ASP A 266 -26.70 -21.26 -28.48
N LEU A 267 -25.60 -21.19 -29.25
CA LEU A 267 -25.39 -22.07 -30.41
C LEU A 267 -25.29 -23.54 -30.01
N MET A 268 -24.54 -23.86 -28.94
CA MET A 268 -24.43 -25.23 -28.43
C MET A 268 -25.77 -25.76 -27.91
N ASP A 269 -26.52 -24.93 -27.19
CA ASP A 269 -27.84 -25.29 -26.66
C ASP A 269 -28.82 -25.59 -27.81
N GLU A 270 -28.81 -24.80 -28.89
CA GLU A 270 -29.62 -25.07 -30.08
C GLU A 270 -29.18 -26.33 -30.86
N LEU A 271 -27.87 -26.58 -30.98
CA LEU A 271 -27.37 -27.81 -31.60
C LEU A 271 -27.79 -29.04 -30.77
N ILE A 272 -27.65 -28.99 -29.45
CA ILE A 272 -28.07 -30.07 -28.55
C ILE A 272 -29.57 -30.33 -28.68
N LYS A 273 -30.40 -29.29 -28.74
CA LYS A 273 -31.85 -29.43 -28.96
C LYS A 273 -32.17 -30.07 -30.31
N THR A 274 -31.41 -29.72 -31.36
CA THR A 274 -31.64 -30.21 -32.72
C THR A 274 -31.27 -31.69 -32.87
N PHE A 275 -30.16 -32.12 -32.25
CA PHE A 275 -29.63 -33.48 -32.38
C PHE A 275 -30.09 -34.46 -31.28
N ARG A 276 -30.83 -34.01 -30.26
CA ARG A 276 -31.49 -34.88 -29.27
C ARG A 276 -32.92 -35.30 -29.64
N LYS A 277 -33.40 -34.95 -30.83
CA LYS A 277 -34.61 -35.52 -31.44
C LYS A 277 -34.26 -36.75 -32.25
#